data_AF-A0A2V2EZ50-F1
#
_entry.id   AF-A0A2V2EZ50-F1
#
_cell.length_a   1.000
_cell.length_b   1.000
_cell.length_c   1.000
_cell.angle_alpha   90.00
_cell.angle_beta   90.00
_cell.angle_gamma   90.00
#
_symmetry.space_group_name_H-M   'P 1'
#
loop_
_entity.id
_entity.type
_entity.pdbx_description
1 polymer ?
#
loop_
_entity_poly.entity_id
_entity_poly.type
_entity_poly.pdbx_seq_one_letter_code
_entity_poly.pdbx_strand_id
1 'polypeptide(L)'
;MKRKFVSLVSLVLAALALLALAGCHTSSVTADVDVVVIRASAEQDGMTLLAVMEELQEEGELSFTVSDGMITELNGTKQTLSSYWMLYTNDQENANEQWGTCEYEGEVLGSATLGAGELAVKAGCVYLWSFESFGL
;
A
#
# COMPACT_ATOMS: atom_id res chain seq x y z
N MET A 1 16.99 -68.64 18.79
CA MET A 1 17.85 -67.58 19.35
C MET A 1 17.21 -66.21 19.08
N LYS A 2 17.12 -65.37 20.13
CA LYS A 2 17.13 -63.88 20.22
C LYS A 2 17.27 -63.15 18.85
N ARG A 3 16.62 -62.04 18.46
CA ARG A 3 15.83 -60.91 19.04
C ARG A 3 15.22 -60.19 17.81
N LYS A 4 13.91 -59.91 17.73
CA LYS A 4 13.19 -58.67 18.12
C LYS A 4 13.56 -57.36 17.36
N PHE A 5 12.52 -56.81 16.69
CA PHE A 5 12.15 -55.39 16.49
C PHE A 5 13.08 -54.56 15.59
N VAL A 6 12.61 -53.74 14.65
CA VAL A 6 11.95 -52.41 14.76
C VAL A 6 11.72 -51.97 13.29
N SER A 7 10.72 -51.24 12.79
CA SER A 7 9.42 -50.73 13.22
C SER A 7 8.73 -50.26 11.93
N LEU A 8 7.43 -50.55 11.80
CA LEU A 8 6.52 -49.87 10.89
C LEU A 8 6.37 -48.40 11.33
N VAL A 9 6.28 -47.49 10.36
CA VAL A 9 5.40 -46.32 10.43
C VAL A 9 4.78 -46.12 9.04
N SER A 10 3.61 -46.72 8.86
CA SER A 10 2.60 -46.30 7.88
C SER A 10 1.52 -45.55 8.63
N LEU A 11 1.16 -44.34 8.20
CA LEU A 11 -0.19 -43.74 8.29
C LEU A 11 -0.09 -42.37 7.59
N VAL A 12 -0.53 -42.21 6.34
CA VAL A 12 -1.91 -41.91 5.93
C VAL A 12 -2.45 -40.66 6.64
N LEU A 13 -2.66 -39.57 5.90
CA LEU A 13 -3.99 -38.95 5.77
C LEU A 13 -3.98 -37.91 4.65
N ALA A 14 -4.78 -38.18 3.62
CA ALA A 14 -5.30 -37.18 2.71
C ALA A 14 -6.34 -36.31 3.45
N ALA A 15 -6.64 -35.16 2.83
CA ALA A 15 -7.72 -34.21 3.14
C ALA A 15 -7.38 -33.14 4.21
N LEU A 16 -7.02 -31.96 3.72
CA LEU A 16 -7.86 -30.77 3.94
C LEU A 16 -7.54 -29.72 2.86
N ALA A 17 -8.15 -29.89 1.69
CA ALA A 17 -8.57 -28.76 0.90
C ALA A 17 -9.72 -28.12 1.71
N LEU A 18 -9.47 -26.97 2.33
CA LEU A 18 -10.42 -25.99 2.87
C LEU A 18 -9.64 -25.04 3.77
N LEU A 19 -9.08 -23.99 3.16
CA LEU A 19 -8.87 -22.66 3.75
C LEU A 19 -8.56 -21.66 2.62
N ALA A 20 -9.23 -21.83 1.47
CA ALA A 20 -9.53 -20.72 0.58
C ALA A 20 -10.85 -20.16 1.11
N LEU A 21 -10.77 -19.23 2.06
CA LEU A 21 -11.82 -18.31 2.56
C LEU A 21 -11.27 -17.67 3.85
N ALA A 22 -10.28 -16.80 3.69
CA ALA A 22 -9.94 -15.80 4.69
C ALA A 22 -9.99 -14.44 3.98
N GLY A 23 -11.17 -13.82 4.03
CA GLY A 23 -11.41 -12.40 3.80
C GLY A 23 -11.06 -11.85 2.42
N CYS A 24 -12.07 -11.78 1.52
CA CYS A 24 -12.20 -10.58 0.70
C CYS A 24 -12.54 -9.42 1.64
N HIS A 25 -11.56 -8.92 2.40
CA HIS A 25 -11.54 -7.51 2.73
C HIS A 25 -11.01 -6.87 1.44
N THR A 26 -11.84 -6.12 0.73
CA THR A 26 -11.33 -5.13 -0.21
C THR A 26 -10.60 -4.10 0.65
N SER A 27 -9.36 -4.40 1.03
CA SER A 27 -8.48 -3.43 1.66
C SER A 27 -8.42 -2.23 0.75
N SER A 28 -8.69 -1.05 1.30
CA SER A 28 -8.55 0.24 0.61
C SER A 28 -7.11 0.46 0.15
N VAL A 29 -6.18 -0.32 0.72
CA VAL A 29 -4.76 -0.33 0.43
C VAL A 29 -4.31 -1.61 -0.27
N THR A 30 -3.71 -1.43 -1.45
CA THR A 30 -2.83 -2.44 -2.06
C THR A 30 -1.41 -1.92 -1.94
N ALA A 31 -0.53 -2.70 -1.32
CA ALA A 31 0.88 -2.38 -1.16
C ALA A 31 1.75 -3.43 -1.84
N ASP A 32 2.55 -3.00 -2.84
CA ASP A 32 3.75 -3.71 -3.30
C ASP A 32 4.97 -2.99 -2.68
N VAL A 33 6.16 -3.60 -2.73
CA VAL A 33 7.39 -3.05 -2.11
C VAL A 33 7.63 -1.58 -2.51
N ASP A 34 7.22 -1.22 -3.73
CA ASP A 34 7.46 0.08 -4.35
C ASP A 34 6.18 0.92 -4.56
N VAL A 35 5.00 0.45 -4.12
CA VAL A 35 3.73 1.14 -4.38
C VAL A 35 2.77 0.99 -3.19
N VAL A 36 2.17 2.09 -2.73
CA VAL A 36 1.06 2.09 -1.77
C VAL A 36 -0.10 2.88 -2.36
N VAL A 37 -1.25 2.23 -2.47
CA VAL A 37 -2.46 2.83 -3.07
C VAL A 37 -3.48 3.12 -1.97
N ILE A 38 -4.11 4.29 -2.00
CA ILE A 38 -5.22 4.65 -1.12
C ILE A 38 -6.40 5.05 -2.01
N ARG A 39 -7.55 4.39 -1.79
CA ARG A 39 -8.81 4.77 -2.42
C ARG A 39 -9.69 5.46 -1.40
N ALA A 40 -9.92 6.76 -1.60
CA ALA A 40 -10.71 7.54 -0.65
C ALA A 40 -12.18 7.08 -0.64
N SER A 41 -12.68 6.76 0.56
CA SER A 41 -14.08 6.41 0.76
C SER A 41 -14.97 7.66 0.77
N ALA A 42 -16.30 7.46 0.82
CA ALA A 42 -17.24 8.58 0.93
C ALA A 42 -17.14 9.30 2.29
N GLU A 43 -16.77 8.57 3.33
CA GLU A 43 -16.58 9.09 4.69
C GLU A 43 -15.34 9.97 4.82
N GLN A 44 -14.35 9.74 3.95
CA GLN A 44 -13.07 10.45 3.94
C GLN A 44 -13.09 11.72 3.07
N ASP A 45 -14.17 11.96 2.33
CA ASP A 45 -14.28 13.09 1.40
C ASP A 45 -14.02 14.44 2.10
N GLY A 46 -13.08 15.21 1.55
CA GLY A 46 -12.66 16.51 2.08
C GLY A 46 -11.65 16.46 3.23
N MET A 47 -11.32 15.27 3.77
CA MET A 47 -10.19 15.13 4.68
C MET A 47 -8.86 15.34 3.95
N THR A 48 -7.79 15.71 4.66
CA THR A 48 -6.45 15.70 4.06
C THR A 48 -5.98 14.26 3.88
N LEU A 49 -5.17 14.00 2.87
CA LEU A 49 -4.58 12.68 2.65
C LEU A 49 -3.79 12.21 3.88
N LEU A 50 -3.11 13.13 4.57
CA LEU A 50 -2.41 12.81 5.81
C LEU A 50 -3.37 12.32 6.91
N ALA A 51 -4.52 12.99 7.10
CA ALA A 51 -5.51 12.55 8.09
C ALA A 51 -6.07 11.15 7.74
N VAL A 52 -6.30 10.88 6.46
CA VAL A 52 -6.69 9.54 5.99
C VAL A 52 -5.59 8.51 6.27
N MET A 53 -4.32 8.86 6.03
CA MET A 53 -3.19 7.98 6.34
C MET A 53 -3.08 7.69 7.85
N GLU A 54 -3.33 8.70 8.70
CA GLU A 54 -3.36 8.56 10.16
C GLU A 54 -4.46 7.59 10.60
N GLU A 55 -5.69 7.71 10.07
CA GLU A 55 -6.77 6.75 10.33
C GLU A 55 -6.37 5.32 9.94
N LEU A 56 -5.84 5.13 8.73
CA LEU A 56 -5.37 3.82 8.26
C LEU A 56 -4.23 3.27 9.13
N GLN A 57 -3.40 4.12 9.71
CA GLN A 57 -2.35 3.71 10.65
C GLN A 57 -2.92 3.30 12.01
N GLU A 58 -3.94 3.98 12.52
CA GLU A 58 -4.65 3.59 13.74
C GLU A 58 -5.38 2.26 13.58
N GLU A 59 -5.91 2.00 12.39
CA GLU A 59 -6.55 0.72 12.02
C GLU A 59 -5.53 -0.41 11.76
N GLY A 60 -4.25 -0.07 11.62
CA GLY A 60 -3.18 -1.02 11.32
C GLY A 60 -3.13 -1.47 9.85
N GLU A 61 -3.82 -0.77 8.95
CA GLU A 61 -3.78 -1.00 7.50
C GLU A 61 -2.58 -0.31 6.82
N LEU A 62 -2.01 0.70 7.47
CA LEU A 62 -0.86 1.46 6.97
C LEU A 62 0.19 1.66 8.06
N SER A 63 1.46 1.73 7.69
CA SER A 63 2.52 2.24 8.57
C SER A 63 3.31 3.32 7.84
N PHE A 64 3.49 4.49 8.44
CA PHE A 64 4.26 5.55 7.82
C PHE A 64 4.99 6.43 8.84
N THR A 65 5.99 7.17 8.37
CA THR A 65 6.72 8.19 9.14
C THR A 65 6.79 9.49 8.36
N VAL A 66 6.42 10.59 9.03
CA VAL A 66 6.59 11.96 8.54
C VAL A 66 7.81 12.59 9.21
N SER A 67 8.67 13.24 8.42
CA SER A 67 9.73 14.13 8.92
C SER A 67 9.74 15.39 8.09
N ASP A 68 9.77 16.55 8.74
CA ASP A 68 9.84 17.87 8.09
C ASP A 68 8.75 18.07 7.02
N GLY A 69 7.55 17.54 7.27
CA GLY A 69 6.41 17.63 6.35
C GLY A 69 6.45 16.66 5.16
N MET A 70 7.44 15.77 5.08
CA MET A 70 7.57 14.77 4.02
C MET A 70 7.35 13.35 4.55
N ILE A 71 6.74 12.50 3.74
CA ILE A 71 6.68 11.06 3.99
C ILE A 71 8.08 10.48 3.74
N THR A 72 8.66 9.87 4.76
CA THR A 72 10.03 9.35 4.72
C THR A 72 10.11 7.83 4.80
N GLU A 73 9.03 7.19 5.22
CA GLU A 73 8.88 5.74 5.29
C GLU A 73 7.41 5.39 5.12
N LEU A 74 7.13 4.34 4.34
CA LEU A 74 5.79 3.79 4.10
C LEU A 74 5.91 2.26 4.08
N ASN A 75 5.09 1.58 4.86
CA ASN A 75 5.04 0.12 5.03
C ASN A 75 6.42 -0.55 5.20
N GLY A 76 7.33 0.11 5.92
CA GLY A 76 8.68 -0.37 6.20
C GLY A 76 9.74 -0.04 5.13
N THR A 77 9.33 0.56 4.01
CA THR A 77 10.25 1.02 2.97
C THR A 77 10.62 2.49 3.21
N LYS A 78 11.89 2.70 3.60
CA LYS A 78 12.45 4.00 3.95
C LYS A 78 13.14 4.66 2.77
N GLN A 79 12.95 5.98 2.63
CA GLN A 79 13.63 6.78 1.63
C GLN A 79 15.14 6.89 1.86
N THR A 80 15.88 7.18 0.80
CA THR A 80 17.33 7.40 0.86
C THR A 80 17.67 8.81 0.37
N LEU A 81 18.96 9.11 0.19
CA LEU A 81 19.38 10.38 -0.41
C LEU A 81 19.05 10.48 -1.91
N SER A 82 18.76 9.36 -2.57
CA SER A 82 18.48 9.29 -4.00
C SER A 82 17.21 8.49 -4.30
N SER A 83 16.36 8.28 -3.31
CA SER A 83 15.05 7.66 -3.49
C SER A 83 14.01 8.30 -2.59
N TYR A 84 12.80 8.48 -3.12
CA TYR A 84 11.73 9.25 -2.50
C TYR A 84 10.38 8.59 -2.75
N TRP A 85 9.42 8.89 -1.87
CA TRP A 85 8.02 8.55 -2.10
C TRP A 85 7.33 9.66 -2.90
N MET A 86 6.97 9.33 -4.13
CA MET A 86 6.30 10.22 -5.08
C MET A 86 4.80 9.99 -5.02
N LEU A 87 4.01 11.06 -4.98
CA LEU A 87 2.55 11.00 -4.91
C LEU A 87 1.92 11.23 -6.28
N TYR A 88 0.98 10.38 -6.65
CA TYR A 88 0.20 10.42 -7.88
C TYR A 88 -1.29 10.32 -7.58
N THR A 89 -2.12 10.94 -8.42
CA THR A 89 -3.59 10.88 -8.26
C THR A 89 -4.32 11.04 -9.59
N ASN A 90 -5.56 10.56 -9.63
CA ASN A 90 -6.51 10.84 -10.72
C ASN A 90 -7.44 12.04 -10.41
N ASP A 91 -7.25 12.71 -9.27
CA ASP A 91 -7.92 13.99 -8.99
C ASP A 91 -7.39 15.08 -9.93
N GLN A 92 -8.16 15.34 -11.00
CA GLN A 92 -7.78 16.25 -12.09
C GLN A 92 -7.48 17.68 -11.65
N GLU A 93 -8.00 18.13 -10.50
CA GLU A 93 -7.69 19.47 -9.99
C GLU A 93 -6.32 19.55 -9.31
N ASN A 94 -5.83 18.41 -8.84
CA ASN A 94 -4.58 18.30 -8.08
C ASN A 94 -3.56 17.36 -8.75
N ALA A 95 -3.79 16.97 -10.01
CA ALA A 95 -2.91 16.12 -10.79
C ALA A 95 -2.18 16.94 -11.87
N ASN A 96 -0.89 16.69 -12.05
CA ASN A 96 -0.08 17.33 -13.08
C ASN A 96 0.80 16.30 -13.82
N GLU A 97 0.35 15.90 -15.00
CA GLU A 97 1.05 14.96 -15.88
C GLU A 97 2.41 15.48 -16.38
N GLN A 98 2.62 16.80 -16.42
CA GLN A 98 3.91 17.37 -16.84
C GLN A 98 5.00 17.20 -15.78
N TRP A 99 4.61 16.98 -14.53
CA TRP A 99 5.55 16.75 -13.42
C TRP A 99 5.84 15.26 -13.21
N GLY A 100 5.04 14.39 -13.81
CA GLY A 100 5.21 12.95 -13.77
C GLY A 100 3.88 12.23 -13.96
N THR A 101 3.95 10.98 -14.38
CA THR A 101 2.79 10.10 -14.53
C THR A 101 3.10 8.71 -14.00
N CYS A 102 2.08 8.03 -13.48
CA CYS A 102 2.17 6.64 -13.05
C CYS A 102 0.99 5.85 -13.66
N GLU A 103 1.27 4.74 -14.35
CA GLU A 103 0.23 3.83 -14.81
C GLU A 103 -0.17 2.88 -13.67
N TYR A 104 -1.46 2.86 -13.34
CA TYR A 104 -2.00 1.97 -12.32
C TYR A 104 -3.37 1.44 -12.74
N GLU A 105 -3.54 0.12 -12.76
CA GLU A 105 -4.78 -0.56 -13.18
C GLU A 105 -5.34 -0.12 -14.55
N GLY A 106 -4.47 0.31 -15.47
CA GLY A 106 -4.86 0.79 -16.80
C GLY A 106 -5.33 2.25 -16.85
N GLU A 107 -5.28 2.96 -15.71
CA GLU A 107 -5.41 4.43 -15.64
C GLU A 107 -4.03 5.08 -15.60
N VAL A 108 -3.93 6.29 -16.17
CA VAL A 108 -2.74 7.14 -16.06
C VAL A 108 -3.02 8.18 -14.97
N LEU A 109 -2.27 8.11 -13.88
CA LEU A 109 -2.31 9.07 -12.78
C LEU A 109 -1.30 10.19 -13.04
N GLY A 110 -1.64 11.42 -12.68
CA GLY A 110 -0.70 12.55 -12.72
C GLY A 110 -0.04 12.78 -11.36
N SER A 111 1.17 13.35 -11.35
CA SER A 111 1.85 13.70 -10.10
C SER A 111 1.02 14.70 -9.30
N ALA A 112 0.88 14.47 -8.00
CA ALA A 112 0.08 15.35 -7.15
C ALA A 112 0.75 16.72 -6.99
N THR A 113 -0.05 17.78 -7.11
CA THR A 113 0.44 19.17 -7.01
C THR A 113 0.56 19.67 -5.57
N LEU A 114 0.01 18.91 -4.61
CA LEU A 114 0.01 19.21 -3.18
C LEU A 114 0.54 18.01 -2.39
N GLY A 115 1.18 18.28 -1.25
CA GLY A 115 1.61 17.25 -0.32
C GLY A 115 0.46 16.70 0.53
N ALA A 116 0.69 15.57 1.20
CA ALA A 116 -0.36 14.86 1.95
C ALA A 116 -1.06 15.71 3.02
N GLY A 117 -0.34 16.66 3.63
CA GLY A 117 -0.89 17.56 4.65
C GLY A 117 -1.88 18.60 4.12
N GLU A 118 -1.87 18.87 2.81
CA GLU A 118 -2.69 19.92 2.17
C GLU A 118 -3.65 19.36 1.12
N LEU A 119 -3.33 18.20 0.54
CA LEU A 119 -4.14 17.55 -0.47
C LEU A 119 -5.43 17.01 0.16
N ALA A 120 -6.55 17.68 -0.10
CA ALA A 120 -7.87 17.18 0.26
C ALA A 120 -8.24 15.98 -0.63
N VAL A 121 -8.64 14.87 -0.02
CA VAL A 121 -9.07 13.68 -0.75
C VAL A 121 -10.50 13.83 -1.24
N LYS A 122 -10.79 13.22 -2.39
CA LYS A 122 -12.14 13.17 -2.99
C LYS A 122 -12.59 11.73 -3.11
N ALA A 123 -13.82 11.45 -2.71
CA ALA A 123 -14.39 10.11 -2.76
C ALA A 123 -14.27 9.50 -4.18
N GLY A 124 -13.80 8.26 -4.24
CA GLY A 124 -13.58 7.54 -5.50
C GLY A 124 -12.31 7.94 -6.27
N CYS A 125 -11.55 8.94 -5.81
CA CYS A 125 -10.21 9.22 -6.34
C CYS A 125 -9.18 8.24 -5.76
N VAL A 126 -8.10 8.06 -6.51
CA VAL A 126 -6.95 7.23 -6.18
C VAL A 126 -5.80 8.14 -5.77
N TYR A 127 -5.12 7.79 -4.68
CA TYR A 127 -3.89 8.43 -4.20
C TYR A 127 -2.82 7.36 -4.09
N LEU A 128 -1.82 7.42 -4.96
CA LEU A 128 -0.79 6.39 -5.10
C LEU A 128 0.57 6.97 -4.70
N TRP A 129 1.20 6.37 -3.70
CA TRP A 129 2.60 6.58 -3.37
C TRP A 129 3.45 5.58 -4.14
N SER A 130 4.42 6.05 -4.92
CA SER A 130 5.40 5.23 -5.60
C SER A 130 6.80 5.51 -5.04
N PHE A 131 7.55 4.45 -4.73
CA PHE A 131 8.93 4.57 -4.30
C PHE A 131 9.83 4.65 -5.52
N GLU A 132 10.42 5.81 -5.74
CA GLU A 132 11.24 6.07 -6.93
C GLU A 132 12.68 6.36 -6.57
N SER A 133 13.62 5.92 -7.40
CA SER A 133 15.04 6.23 -7.27
C SER A 133 15.57 6.99 -8.48
N PHE A 134 16.33 8.06 -8.23
CA PHE A 134 16.75 9.02 -9.24
C PHE A 134 18.22 8.88 -9.67
N GLY A 135 18.89 7.80 -9.24
CA GLY A 135 20.34 7.66 -9.43
C GLY A 135 21.14 8.73 -8.68
N LEU A 136 22.45 8.57 -8.61
CA LEU A 136 23.41 9.56 -8.09
C LEU A 136 24.43 9.88 -9.18
#